data_AF-A0A2I0QAZ5-F1
#
_entry.id   AF-A0A2I0QAZ5-F1
#
_cell.length_a   1.000
_cell.length_b   1.000
_cell.length_c   1.000
_cell.angle_alpha   90.00
_cell.angle_beta   90.00
_cell.angle_gamma   90.00
#
_symmetry.space_group_name_H-M   'P 1'
#
loop_
_entity.id
_entity.type
_entity.pdbx_description
1 polymer ?
#
loop_
_entity_poly.entity_id
_entity_poly.type
_entity_poly.pdbx_seq_one_letter_code
_entity_poly.pdbx_strand_id
1 'polypeptide(L)'
;EIFIVFARIENDKNITAFILEFDKNNPNGVALGEEENKLGIASSSTRQVFFTDTIISVENMLAGRGDGFKIALNSLNVGRIKLGAACADASRRIITESVKYGNERQQFKTVISNFGAIQKKYAEMSAKTFALDAGSYRAAKDIQNMIDSLLETGKSHQEAELTAFSEYAIECAIIKVFGSEVSQFVSDEGIQIFGGMGFSKDTPMESAWRDARITRIYEGTNEINRLLTVGMLLKKAMKGDIDLITPATEIGNSLMGIPSFDTPDFSEILSEEKAMIAKLKKAFLMISGKSAQKFGMDLENHQQLVLAAAEVMIEVYMAESAILKADKFVKSTSEKEAEIQIALAQLNLYNAIDKINNFGKEAILYIAEGDEQRMMLMGLKRFTRYVNNPNPIALRKVIAEKVIAENKYCF
;
A
#
# COMPACT_ATOMS: atom_id res chain seq x y z
N GLU A 1 -19.18 -17.16 -22.58
CA GLU A 1 -18.26 -16.44 -21.68
C GLU A 1 -16.91 -16.26 -22.38
N ILE A 2 -16.04 -15.37 -21.90
CA ILE A 2 -14.71 -15.15 -22.49
C ILE A 2 -13.65 -15.40 -21.42
N PHE A 3 -12.65 -16.21 -21.74
CA PHE A 3 -11.44 -16.39 -20.95
C PHE A 3 -10.24 -15.75 -21.64
N ILE A 4 -9.38 -15.11 -20.86
CA ILE A 4 -8.03 -14.77 -21.27
C ILE A 4 -7.10 -15.86 -20.75
N VAL A 5 -6.58 -16.69 -21.65
CA VAL A 5 -5.72 -17.83 -21.32
C VAL A 5 -4.30 -17.56 -21.75
N PHE A 6 -3.36 -17.96 -20.91
CA PHE A 6 -1.93 -17.84 -21.19
C PHE A 6 -1.34 -19.24 -21.36
N ALA A 7 -0.64 -19.47 -22.47
CA ALA A 7 0.01 -20.73 -22.77
C ALA A 7 1.41 -20.51 -23.36
N ARG A 8 2.27 -21.52 -23.24
CA ARG A 8 3.57 -21.55 -23.92
C ARG A 8 3.41 -22.29 -25.24
N ILE A 9 3.81 -21.66 -26.34
CA ILE A 9 3.86 -22.32 -27.64
C ILE A 9 5.19 -23.07 -27.71
N GLU A 10 5.13 -24.39 -27.80
CA GLU A 10 6.31 -25.27 -27.91
C GLU A 10 7.37 -24.94 -26.82
N ASN A 11 8.55 -24.50 -27.24
CA ASN A 11 9.69 -24.18 -26.40
C ASN A 11 9.93 -22.66 -26.26
N ASP A 12 8.93 -21.84 -26.58
CA ASP A 12 9.05 -20.39 -26.43
C ASP A 12 9.43 -20.02 -24.99
N LYS A 13 10.40 -19.11 -24.84
CA LYS A 13 10.81 -18.60 -23.54
C LYS A 13 9.64 -17.91 -22.81
N ASN A 14 8.84 -17.14 -23.54
CA ASN A 14 7.75 -16.34 -23.00
C ASN A 14 6.38 -16.97 -23.32
N ILE A 15 5.40 -16.69 -22.49
CA ILE A 15 4.00 -17.09 -22.69
C ILE A 15 3.33 -16.20 -23.74
N THR A 16 2.32 -16.74 -24.41
CA THR A 16 1.41 -16.04 -25.32
C THR A 16 0.01 -16.00 -24.70
N ALA A 17 -0.72 -14.90 -24.89
CA ALA A 17 -2.09 -14.75 -24.43
C ALA A 17 -3.07 -15.04 -25.57
N PHE A 18 -4.22 -15.62 -25.26
CA PHE A 18 -5.28 -15.88 -26.23
C PHE A 18 -6.65 -15.55 -25.65
N ILE A 19 -7.56 -15.15 -26.53
CA ILE A 19 -8.99 -15.01 -26.26
C ILE A 19 -9.64 -16.35 -26.53
N LEU A 20 -10.29 -16.92 -25.53
CA LEU A 20 -11.04 -18.16 -25.65
C LEU A 20 -12.52 -17.89 -25.35
N GLU A 21 -13.36 -18.10 -26.35
CA GLU A 21 -14.81 -18.13 -26.16
C GLU A 21 -15.20 -19.48 -25.55
N PHE A 22 -15.93 -19.42 -24.44
CA PHE A 22 -16.46 -20.60 -23.77
C PHE A 22 -17.99 -20.63 -23.89
N ASP A 23 -18.49 -21.70 -24.51
CA ASP A 23 -19.89 -22.04 -24.56
C ASP A 23 -20.10 -23.38 -23.85
N LYS A 24 -20.94 -23.39 -22.81
CA LYS A 24 -21.28 -24.62 -22.10
C LYS A 24 -21.94 -25.68 -22.99
N ASN A 25 -22.65 -25.27 -24.05
CA ASN A 25 -23.27 -26.19 -25.00
C ASN A 25 -22.26 -26.77 -26.01
N ASN A 26 -21.16 -26.06 -26.24
CA ASN A 26 -20.07 -26.49 -27.11
C ASN A 26 -18.71 -26.15 -26.45
N PRO A 27 -18.27 -26.96 -25.48
CA PRO A 27 -17.16 -26.60 -24.61
C PRO A 27 -15.80 -26.53 -25.31
N ASN A 28 -15.64 -27.03 -26.55
CA ASN A 28 -14.36 -27.02 -27.28
C ASN A 28 -13.19 -27.56 -26.43
N GLY A 29 -13.40 -28.71 -25.79
CA GLY A 29 -12.38 -29.32 -24.92
C GLY A 29 -12.17 -28.64 -23.56
N VAL A 30 -12.93 -27.58 -23.24
CA VAL A 30 -12.87 -26.88 -21.94
C VAL A 30 -13.80 -27.54 -20.94
N ALA A 31 -13.29 -27.89 -19.77
CA ALA A 31 -14.11 -28.35 -18.65
C ALA A 31 -13.87 -27.49 -17.41
N LEU A 32 -14.93 -27.22 -16.65
CA LEU A 32 -14.85 -26.51 -15.37
C LEU A 32 -14.95 -27.53 -14.24
N GLY A 33 -14.02 -27.47 -13.29
CA GLY A 33 -14.10 -28.24 -12.05
C GLY A 33 -15.24 -27.79 -11.13
N GLU A 34 -15.35 -28.43 -9.98
CA GLU A 34 -16.27 -28.00 -8.92
C GLU A 34 -15.91 -26.62 -8.37
N GLU A 35 -16.86 -25.95 -7.71
CA GLU A 35 -16.57 -24.71 -6.99
C GLU A 35 -15.60 -24.97 -5.83
N GLU A 36 -14.57 -24.14 -5.74
CA GLU A 36 -13.62 -24.20 -4.63
C GLU A 36 -14.30 -23.81 -3.31
N ASN A 37 -14.10 -24.64 -2.28
CA ASN A 37 -14.54 -24.38 -0.92
C ASN A 37 -13.56 -23.43 -0.21
N LYS A 38 -13.85 -22.12 -0.28
CA LYS A 38 -12.94 -21.03 0.14
C LYS A 38 -13.24 -20.56 1.56
N LEU A 39 -12.21 -19.99 2.20
CA LEU A 39 -12.34 -19.32 3.50
C LEU A 39 -13.29 -18.10 3.43
N GLY A 40 -13.10 -17.24 2.43
CA GLY A 40 -13.84 -15.99 2.24
C GLY A 40 -14.23 -15.83 0.78
N ILE A 41 -14.84 -14.69 0.45
CA ILE A 41 -15.39 -14.34 -0.87
C ILE A 41 -16.21 -15.49 -1.47
N ALA A 42 -17.03 -16.13 -0.63
CA ALA A 42 -17.74 -17.36 -0.97
C ALA A 42 -18.75 -17.18 -2.12
N SER A 43 -19.22 -15.94 -2.34
CA SER A 43 -20.07 -15.57 -3.47
C SER A 43 -19.32 -15.46 -4.80
N SER A 44 -17.99 -15.38 -4.78
CA SER A 44 -17.17 -15.39 -5.99
C SER A 44 -16.99 -16.82 -6.49
N SER A 45 -17.40 -17.08 -7.73
CA SER A 45 -17.10 -18.36 -8.40
C SER A 45 -15.59 -18.52 -8.52
N THR A 46 -15.08 -19.70 -8.22
CA THR A 46 -13.67 -20.04 -8.36
C THR A 46 -13.60 -21.52 -8.70
N ARG A 47 -13.10 -21.83 -9.89
CA ARG A 47 -13.01 -23.19 -10.41
C ARG A 47 -11.66 -23.40 -11.07
N GLN A 48 -11.21 -24.64 -11.05
CA GLN A 48 -10.18 -25.08 -11.98
C GLN A 48 -10.75 -25.13 -13.39
N VAL A 49 -9.96 -24.71 -14.38
CA VAL A 49 -10.31 -24.78 -15.80
C VAL A 49 -9.37 -25.76 -16.47
N PHE A 50 -9.93 -26.80 -17.09
CA PHE A 50 -9.21 -27.85 -17.78
C PHE A 50 -9.34 -27.64 -19.29
N PHE A 51 -8.23 -27.84 -20.01
CA PHE A 51 -8.15 -27.73 -21.46
C PHE A 51 -7.66 -29.07 -22.02
N THR A 52 -8.48 -29.73 -22.84
CA THR A 52 -8.15 -31.00 -23.50
C THR A 52 -8.38 -30.84 -24.99
N ASP A 53 -7.31 -30.86 -25.79
CA ASP A 53 -7.36 -30.65 -27.24
C ASP A 53 -8.18 -29.40 -27.65
N THR A 54 -8.16 -28.36 -26.80
CA THR A 54 -8.89 -27.10 -27.02
C THR A 54 -8.32 -26.35 -28.21
N ILE A 55 -9.16 -26.13 -29.23
CA ILE A 55 -8.75 -25.44 -30.46
C ILE A 55 -8.96 -23.94 -30.29
N ILE A 56 -7.90 -23.14 -30.44
CA ILE A 56 -7.97 -21.68 -30.45
C ILE A 56 -7.52 -21.19 -31.81
N SER A 57 -8.32 -20.31 -32.42
CA SER A 57 -7.98 -19.76 -33.73
C SER A 57 -6.81 -18.78 -33.65
N VAL A 58 -6.04 -18.65 -34.72
CA VAL A 58 -4.82 -17.82 -34.74
C VAL A 58 -5.15 -16.34 -34.55
N GLU A 59 -6.28 -15.88 -35.09
CA GLU A 59 -6.79 -14.51 -34.93
C GLU A 59 -7.19 -14.17 -33.48
N ASN A 60 -7.40 -15.17 -32.63
CA ASN A 60 -7.68 -14.97 -31.21
C ASN A 60 -6.42 -14.84 -30.36
N MET A 61 -5.22 -14.85 -30.97
CA MET A 61 -3.99 -14.48 -30.28
C MET A 61 -4.06 -13.00 -29.84
N LEU A 62 -3.88 -12.77 -28.55
CA LEU A 62 -3.93 -11.43 -27.99
C LEU A 62 -2.52 -10.82 -28.00
N ALA A 63 -2.36 -9.72 -28.75
CA ALA A 63 -1.07 -9.14 -29.13
C ALA A 63 -0.25 -10.13 -30.01
N GLY A 64 1.05 -10.29 -29.78
CA GLY A 64 1.93 -11.19 -30.54
C GLY A 64 2.33 -12.46 -29.78
N ARG A 65 2.87 -13.43 -30.53
CA ARG A 65 3.53 -14.63 -29.97
C ARG A 65 4.65 -14.21 -29.03
N GLY A 66 4.57 -14.63 -27.77
CA GLY A 66 5.54 -14.30 -26.71
C GLY A 66 5.27 -13.00 -25.94
N ASP A 67 4.23 -12.23 -26.27
CA ASP A 67 3.89 -10.97 -25.59
C ASP A 67 3.00 -11.15 -24.34
N GLY A 68 2.58 -12.39 -24.03
CA GLY A 68 1.65 -12.66 -22.94
C GLY A 68 2.16 -12.21 -21.57
N PHE A 69 3.48 -12.28 -21.32
CA PHE A 69 4.05 -11.79 -20.06
C PHE A 69 3.85 -10.27 -19.88
N LYS A 70 3.96 -9.50 -20.97
CA LYS A 70 3.74 -8.04 -20.95
C LYS A 70 2.28 -7.71 -20.62
N ILE A 71 1.34 -8.48 -21.17
CA ILE A 71 -0.09 -8.36 -20.89
C ILE A 71 -0.35 -8.65 -19.41
N ALA A 72 0.13 -9.79 -18.90
CA ALA A 72 -0.07 -10.19 -17.51
C ALA A 72 0.46 -9.15 -16.52
N LEU A 73 1.68 -8.64 -16.73
CA LEU A 73 2.27 -7.62 -15.85
C LEU A 73 1.52 -6.29 -15.86
N ASN A 74 1.05 -5.82 -17.01
CA ASN A 74 0.30 -4.56 -17.07
C ASN A 74 -1.08 -4.68 -16.44
N SER A 75 -1.80 -5.78 -16.71
CA SER A 75 -3.08 -6.06 -16.07
C SER A 75 -2.95 -6.15 -14.54
N LEU A 76 -1.84 -6.70 -14.03
CA LEU A 76 -1.56 -6.74 -12.59
C LEU A 76 -1.42 -5.34 -11.98
N ASN A 77 -0.80 -4.37 -12.66
CA ASN A 77 -0.69 -3.01 -12.12
C ASN A 77 -2.07 -2.35 -11.96
N VAL A 78 -2.97 -2.56 -12.93
CA VAL A 78 -4.36 -2.12 -12.84
C VAL A 78 -5.09 -2.84 -11.69
N GLY A 79 -4.93 -4.16 -11.58
CA GLY A 79 -5.51 -4.97 -10.51
C GLY A 79 -5.09 -4.51 -9.12
N ARG A 80 -3.79 -4.25 -8.92
CA ARG A 80 -3.19 -3.77 -7.66
C ARG A 80 -3.81 -2.47 -7.14
N ILE A 81 -3.93 -1.45 -7.98
CA ILE A 81 -4.50 -0.16 -7.54
C ILE A 81 -6.00 -0.26 -7.29
N LYS A 82 -6.73 -1.00 -8.15
CA LYS A 82 -8.17 -1.23 -7.97
C LYS A 82 -8.47 -1.99 -6.69
N LEU A 83 -7.62 -2.96 -6.35
CA LEU A 83 -7.69 -3.67 -5.09
C LEU A 83 -7.46 -2.73 -3.90
N GLY A 84 -6.49 -1.81 -3.98
CA GLY A 84 -6.29 -0.78 -2.97
C GLY A 84 -7.56 0.05 -2.71
N ALA A 85 -8.25 0.46 -3.77
CA ALA A 85 -9.53 1.17 -3.67
C ALA A 85 -10.63 0.30 -3.02
N ALA A 86 -10.73 -0.98 -3.40
CA ALA A 86 -11.67 -1.92 -2.79
C ALA A 86 -11.40 -2.11 -1.29
N CYS A 87 -10.13 -2.21 -0.89
CA CYS A 87 -9.72 -2.28 0.52
C CYS A 87 -10.06 -1.01 1.30
N ALA A 88 -9.91 0.18 0.69
CA ALA A 88 -10.27 1.44 1.31
C ALA A 88 -11.78 1.50 1.60
N ASP A 89 -12.59 1.15 0.61
CA ASP A 89 -14.06 1.13 0.72
C ASP A 89 -14.56 0.09 1.74
N ALA A 90 -13.98 -1.12 1.73
CA ALA A 90 -14.24 -2.13 2.75
C ALA A 90 -13.92 -1.61 4.17
N SER A 91 -12.76 -0.96 4.34
CA SER A 91 -12.32 -0.41 5.63
C SER A 91 -13.28 0.67 6.13
N ARG A 92 -13.76 1.56 5.26
CA ARG A 92 -14.76 2.59 5.62
C ARG A 92 -16.07 1.98 6.14
N ARG A 93 -16.55 0.92 5.48
CA ARG A 93 -17.76 0.20 5.91
C ARG A 93 -17.55 -0.45 7.27
N ILE A 94 -16.44 -1.16 7.45
CA ILE A 94 -16.14 -1.85 8.72
C ILE A 94 -16.03 -0.84 9.87
N ILE A 95 -15.34 0.28 9.67
CA ILE A 95 -15.24 1.33 10.70
C ILE A 95 -16.63 1.88 11.04
N THR A 96 -17.44 2.15 10.02
CA THR A 96 -18.80 2.68 10.20
C THR A 96 -19.66 1.73 11.04
N GLU A 97 -19.69 0.44 10.69
CA GLU A 97 -20.45 -0.55 11.46
C GLU A 97 -19.87 -0.77 12.88
N SER A 98 -18.55 -0.70 13.03
CA SER A 98 -17.88 -0.79 14.34
C SER A 98 -18.21 0.37 15.28
N VAL A 99 -18.32 1.58 14.73
CA VAL A 99 -18.71 2.76 15.51
C VAL A 99 -20.19 2.70 15.88
N LYS A 100 -21.07 2.36 14.93
CA LYS A 100 -22.51 2.16 15.20
C LYS A 100 -22.73 1.16 16.32
N TYR A 101 -22.14 -0.03 16.20
CA TYR A 101 -22.25 -1.05 17.23
C TYR A 101 -21.73 -0.56 18.57
N GLY A 102 -20.60 0.16 18.61
CA GLY A 102 -20.06 0.66 19.86
C GLY A 102 -20.85 1.78 20.52
N ASN A 103 -21.61 2.55 19.73
CA ASN A 103 -22.56 3.55 20.21
C ASN A 103 -23.87 2.94 20.73
N GLU A 104 -24.19 1.71 20.37
CA GLU A 104 -25.39 1.00 20.83
C GLU A 104 -25.10 0.03 21.98
N ARG A 105 -23.96 -0.68 21.91
CA ARG A 105 -23.60 -1.73 22.85
C ARG A 105 -23.23 -1.15 24.21
N GLN A 106 -23.97 -1.54 25.25
CA GLN A 106 -23.70 -1.14 26.63
C GLN A 106 -22.99 -2.24 27.43
N GLN A 107 -21.93 -1.86 28.16
CA GLN A 107 -21.26 -2.66 29.19
C GLN A 107 -20.85 -1.76 30.35
N PHE A 108 -20.83 -2.29 31.57
CA PHE A 108 -20.53 -1.51 32.78
C PHE A 108 -21.37 -0.21 32.88
N LYS A 109 -22.66 -0.30 32.50
CA LYS A 109 -23.65 0.79 32.52
C LYS A 109 -23.34 2.00 31.61
N THR A 110 -22.49 1.83 30.60
CA THR A 110 -22.20 2.84 29.57
C THR A 110 -22.07 2.20 28.20
N VAL A 111 -22.25 2.98 27.13
CA VAL A 111 -21.89 2.55 25.77
C VAL A 111 -20.39 2.29 25.67
N ILE A 112 -19.98 1.30 24.88
CA ILE A 112 -18.56 0.91 24.80
C ILE A 112 -17.70 1.96 24.08
N SER A 113 -18.31 2.84 23.28
CA SER A 113 -17.63 3.98 22.65
C SER A 113 -17.08 5.00 23.65
N ASN A 114 -17.51 4.97 24.91
CA ASN A 114 -16.96 5.80 25.99
C ASN A 114 -15.63 5.26 26.55
N PHE A 115 -15.24 4.02 26.23
CA PHE A 115 -13.98 3.45 26.71
C PHE A 115 -12.81 3.86 25.82
N GLY A 116 -11.78 4.46 26.42
CA GLY A 116 -10.56 4.87 25.70
C GLY A 116 -9.87 3.74 24.92
N ALA A 117 -10.00 2.49 25.37
CA ALA A 117 -9.50 1.32 24.65
C ALA A 117 -10.22 1.08 23.31
N ILE A 118 -11.52 1.36 23.24
CA ILE A 118 -12.32 1.26 22.01
C ILE A 118 -12.06 2.48 21.12
N GLN A 119 -12.00 3.67 21.71
CA GLN A 119 -11.64 4.91 20.99
C GLN A 119 -10.27 4.81 20.30
N LYS A 120 -9.28 4.19 20.95
CA LYS A 120 -7.98 3.90 20.32
C LYS A 120 -8.17 3.10 19.01
N LYS A 121 -9.01 2.06 19.00
CA LYS A 121 -9.25 1.24 17.80
C LYS A 121 -9.89 2.07 16.69
N TYR A 122 -10.91 2.86 17.00
CA TYR A 122 -11.54 3.76 16.03
C TYR A 122 -10.55 4.72 15.38
N ALA A 123 -9.69 5.34 16.19
CA ALA A 123 -8.69 6.27 15.69
C ALA A 123 -7.62 5.60 14.82
N GLU A 124 -7.08 4.46 15.25
CA GLU A 124 -6.06 3.72 14.49
C GLU A 124 -6.60 3.21 13.14
N MET A 125 -7.82 2.64 13.15
CA MET A 125 -8.48 2.22 11.90
C MET A 125 -8.72 3.41 10.97
N SER A 126 -9.17 4.54 11.52
CA SER A 126 -9.46 5.74 10.73
C SER A 126 -8.20 6.38 10.13
N ALA A 127 -7.12 6.50 10.90
CA ALA A 127 -5.86 7.07 10.43
C ALA A 127 -5.24 6.25 9.29
N LYS A 128 -5.22 4.92 9.44
CA LYS A 128 -4.73 4.01 8.39
C LYS A 128 -5.59 4.06 7.13
N THR A 129 -6.91 4.09 7.29
CA THR A 129 -7.86 4.20 6.16
C THR A 129 -7.73 5.54 5.45
N PHE A 130 -7.52 6.63 6.20
CA PHE A 130 -7.28 7.96 5.63
C PHE A 130 -5.99 8.01 4.81
N ALA A 131 -4.90 7.40 5.30
CA ALA A 131 -3.66 7.28 4.55
C ALA A 131 -3.83 6.42 3.29
N LEU A 132 -4.50 5.26 3.40
CA LEU A 132 -4.80 4.39 2.27
C LEU A 132 -5.56 5.13 1.17
N ASP A 133 -6.60 5.86 1.53
CA ASP A 133 -7.36 6.68 0.60
C ASP A 133 -6.49 7.75 -0.07
N ALA A 134 -5.70 8.48 0.72
CA ALA A 134 -4.81 9.52 0.21
C ALA A 134 -3.79 8.97 -0.81
N GLY A 135 -3.12 7.86 -0.47
CA GLY A 135 -2.13 7.23 -1.36
C GLY A 135 -2.75 6.64 -2.63
N SER A 136 -3.93 6.03 -2.51
CA SER A 136 -4.65 5.43 -3.64
C SER A 136 -5.08 6.48 -4.66
N TYR A 137 -5.71 7.56 -4.20
CA TYR A 137 -6.15 8.64 -5.09
C TYR A 137 -4.99 9.49 -5.62
N ARG A 138 -3.88 9.61 -4.86
CA ARG A 138 -2.65 10.24 -5.37
C ARG A 138 -2.12 9.48 -6.58
N ALA A 139 -1.87 8.17 -6.46
CA ALA A 139 -1.37 7.37 -7.57
C ALA A 139 -2.34 7.34 -8.75
N ALA A 140 -3.65 7.21 -8.48
CA ALA A 140 -4.65 7.23 -9.54
C ALA A 140 -4.64 8.56 -10.32
N LYS A 141 -4.48 9.69 -9.60
CA LYS A 141 -4.35 10.99 -10.24
C LYS A 141 -3.06 11.11 -11.05
N ASP A 142 -1.94 10.63 -10.52
CA ASP A 142 -0.65 10.70 -11.22
C ASP A 142 -0.66 9.84 -12.50
N ILE A 143 -1.25 8.64 -12.43
CA ILE A 143 -1.52 7.78 -13.60
C ILE A 143 -2.42 8.52 -14.62
N GLN A 144 -3.52 9.11 -14.17
CA GLN A 144 -4.43 9.85 -15.07
C GLN A 144 -3.74 11.03 -15.75
N ASN A 145 -2.98 11.83 -15.01
CA ASN A 145 -2.23 12.96 -15.58
C ASN A 145 -1.25 12.49 -16.67
N MET A 146 -0.60 11.33 -16.46
CA MET A 146 0.29 10.74 -17.46
C MET A 146 -0.48 10.24 -18.69
N ILE A 147 -1.64 9.59 -18.49
CA ILE A 147 -2.51 9.20 -19.61
C ILE A 147 -2.86 10.43 -20.45
N ASP A 148 -3.34 11.50 -19.81
CA ASP A 148 -3.74 12.74 -20.47
C ASP A 148 -2.57 13.36 -21.25
N SER A 149 -1.39 13.45 -20.63
CA SER A 149 -0.18 13.96 -21.30
C SER A 149 0.22 13.10 -22.50
N LEU A 150 0.12 11.77 -22.42
CA LEU A 150 0.46 10.87 -23.52
C LEU A 150 -0.54 10.97 -24.67
N LEU A 151 -1.82 11.16 -24.37
CA LEU A 151 -2.86 11.43 -25.37
C LEU A 151 -2.59 12.73 -26.13
N GLU A 152 -2.14 13.78 -25.44
CA GLU A 152 -1.74 15.06 -26.08
C GLU A 152 -0.56 14.89 -27.05
N THR A 153 0.32 13.91 -26.82
CA THR A 153 1.41 13.57 -27.75
C THR A 153 0.98 12.71 -28.95
N GLY A 154 -0.31 12.40 -29.07
CA GLY A 154 -0.88 11.62 -30.18
C GLY A 154 -0.82 10.11 -30.01
N LYS A 155 -0.49 9.60 -28.81
CA LYS A 155 -0.61 8.16 -28.51
C LYS A 155 -2.08 7.75 -28.47
N SER A 156 -2.36 6.51 -28.86
CA SER A 156 -3.69 5.93 -28.64
C SER A 156 -3.98 5.79 -27.14
N HIS A 157 -5.26 5.72 -26.78
CA HIS A 157 -5.67 5.53 -25.39
C HIS A 157 -5.09 4.25 -24.77
N GLN A 158 -5.08 3.15 -25.52
CA GLN A 158 -4.50 1.89 -25.06
C GLN A 158 -3.00 1.98 -24.79
N GLU A 159 -2.23 2.66 -25.65
CA GLU A 159 -0.80 2.87 -25.44
C GLU A 159 -0.51 3.80 -24.27
N ALA A 160 -1.34 4.83 -24.10
CA ALA A 160 -1.24 5.78 -23.00
C ALA A 160 -1.47 5.10 -21.64
N GLU A 161 -2.56 4.33 -21.51
CA GLU A 161 -2.86 3.54 -20.31
C GLU A 161 -1.73 2.54 -19.99
N LEU A 162 -1.32 1.75 -20.98
CA LEU A 162 -0.27 0.75 -20.80
C LEU A 162 1.03 1.38 -20.28
N THR A 163 1.41 2.53 -20.84
CA THR A 163 2.62 3.25 -20.46
C THR A 163 2.48 3.83 -19.05
N ALA A 164 1.36 4.49 -18.74
CA ALA A 164 1.13 5.10 -17.44
C ALA A 164 1.12 4.07 -16.30
N PHE A 165 0.39 2.95 -16.47
CA PHE A 165 0.38 1.89 -15.45
C PHE A 165 1.74 1.18 -15.31
N SER A 166 2.53 1.09 -16.37
CA SER A 166 3.91 0.59 -16.28
C SER A 166 4.82 1.56 -15.52
N GLU A 167 4.64 2.86 -15.69
CA GLU A 167 5.45 3.88 -15.04
C GLU A 167 5.23 3.92 -13.53
N TYR A 168 3.96 3.87 -13.10
CA TYR A 168 3.55 3.90 -11.69
C TYR A 168 3.39 2.51 -11.05
N ALA A 169 4.14 1.51 -11.55
CA ALA A 169 4.05 0.14 -11.06
C ALA A 169 4.48 0.01 -9.58
N ILE A 170 5.41 0.85 -9.13
CA ILE A 170 5.89 0.89 -7.74
C ILE A 170 4.76 1.35 -6.82
N GLU A 171 4.10 2.46 -7.16
CA GLU A 171 2.98 3.02 -6.40
C GLU A 171 1.81 2.04 -6.34
N CYS A 172 1.48 1.39 -7.46
CA CYS A 172 0.45 0.34 -7.50
C CYS A 172 0.76 -0.79 -6.50
N ALA A 173 2.01 -1.27 -6.46
CA ALA A 173 2.44 -2.32 -5.53
C ALA A 173 2.43 -1.85 -4.06
N ILE A 174 2.87 -0.61 -3.78
CA ILE A 174 2.78 0.02 -2.45
C ILE A 174 1.33 0.03 -1.97
N ILE A 175 0.41 0.54 -2.80
CA ILE A 175 -1.01 0.66 -2.47
C ILE A 175 -1.64 -0.70 -2.23
N LYS A 176 -1.30 -1.70 -3.04
CA LYS A 176 -1.81 -3.07 -2.87
C LYS A 176 -1.40 -3.66 -1.53
N VAL A 177 -0.12 -3.54 -1.17
CA VAL A 177 0.41 -4.08 0.09
C VAL A 177 -0.22 -3.34 1.28
N PHE A 178 -0.14 -2.01 1.29
CA PHE A 178 -0.68 -1.21 2.38
C PHE A 178 -2.19 -1.40 2.51
N GLY A 179 -2.93 -1.37 1.40
CA GLY A 179 -4.37 -1.50 1.38
C GLY A 179 -4.87 -2.84 1.92
N SER A 180 -4.27 -3.94 1.47
CA SER A 180 -4.63 -5.28 1.95
C SER A 180 -4.33 -5.47 3.45
N GLU A 181 -3.23 -4.89 3.95
CA GLU A 181 -2.87 -4.96 5.37
C GLU A 181 -3.74 -4.08 6.25
N VAL A 182 -4.08 -2.87 5.78
CA VAL A 182 -5.05 -2.00 6.45
C VAL A 182 -6.42 -2.68 6.50
N SER A 183 -6.90 -3.25 5.39
CA SER A 183 -8.19 -3.93 5.36
C SER A 183 -8.23 -5.11 6.33
N GLN A 184 -7.15 -5.91 6.40
CA GLN A 184 -7.05 -7.00 7.37
C GLN A 184 -7.07 -6.47 8.80
N PHE A 185 -6.25 -5.46 9.13
CA PHE A 185 -6.20 -4.84 10.45
C PHE A 185 -7.56 -4.28 10.87
N VAL A 186 -8.22 -3.52 9.99
CA VAL A 186 -9.53 -2.92 10.25
C VAL A 186 -10.60 -4.00 10.47
N SER A 187 -10.59 -5.08 9.68
CA SER A 187 -11.52 -6.19 9.87
C SER A 187 -11.30 -6.95 11.20
N ASP A 188 -10.04 -7.10 11.62
CA ASP A 188 -9.66 -7.73 12.88
C ASP A 188 -10.13 -6.91 14.08
N GLU A 189 -9.88 -5.60 14.03
CA GLU A 189 -10.36 -4.66 15.03
C GLU A 189 -11.91 -4.57 15.06
N GLY A 190 -12.56 -4.70 13.89
CA GLY A 190 -14.02 -4.79 13.79
C GLY A 190 -14.59 -6.00 14.55
N ILE A 191 -14.01 -7.19 14.36
CA ILE A 191 -14.36 -8.38 15.17
C ILE A 191 -14.17 -8.08 16.66
N GLN A 192 -13.02 -7.50 17.03
CA GLN A 192 -12.69 -7.24 18.43
C GLN A 192 -13.66 -6.25 19.09
N ILE A 193 -14.15 -5.24 18.36
CA ILE A 193 -15.14 -4.27 18.85
C ILE A 193 -16.51 -4.92 19.03
N PHE A 194 -16.90 -5.82 18.12
CA PHE A 194 -18.14 -6.59 18.24
C PHE A 194 -18.07 -7.66 19.35
N GLY A 195 -16.86 -8.07 19.74
CA GLY A 195 -16.64 -9.13 20.72
C GLY A 195 -17.15 -10.47 20.20
N GLY A 196 -17.84 -11.25 21.05
CA GLY A 196 -18.40 -12.55 20.64
C GLY A 196 -19.35 -12.46 19.44
N MET A 197 -20.05 -11.34 19.26
CA MET A 197 -20.91 -11.14 18.09
C MET A 197 -20.10 -11.00 16.80
N GLY A 198 -18.87 -10.50 16.88
CA GLY A 198 -17.98 -10.35 15.72
C GLY A 198 -17.49 -11.69 15.17
N PHE A 199 -17.61 -12.76 15.96
CA PHE A 199 -17.33 -14.13 15.55
C PHE A 199 -18.60 -14.87 15.05
N SER A 200 -19.79 -14.30 15.27
CA SER A 200 -21.05 -14.88 14.78
C SER A 200 -21.31 -14.48 13.32
N LYS A 201 -21.80 -15.45 12.53
CA LYS A 201 -22.30 -15.23 11.16
C LYS A 201 -23.58 -14.39 11.10
N ASP A 202 -24.21 -14.13 12.25
CA ASP A 202 -25.36 -13.23 12.34
C ASP A 202 -24.97 -11.75 12.18
N THR A 203 -23.67 -11.43 12.24
CA THR A 203 -23.15 -10.08 12.02
C THR A 203 -22.17 -10.04 10.84
N PRO A 204 -22.00 -8.88 10.18
CA PRO A 204 -21.15 -8.79 9.00
C PRO A 204 -19.65 -8.92 9.29
N MET A 205 -19.20 -8.81 10.55
CA MET A 205 -17.77 -8.68 10.87
C MET A 205 -16.96 -9.95 10.57
N GLU A 206 -17.50 -11.13 10.84
CA GLU A 206 -16.79 -12.38 10.58
C GLU A 206 -16.53 -12.57 9.07
N SER A 207 -17.53 -12.21 8.25
CA SER A 207 -17.41 -12.28 6.79
C SER A 207 -16.38 -11.28 6.26
N ALA A 208 -16.40 -10.05 6.77
CA ALA A 208 -15.44 -9.03 6.39
C ALA A 208 -13.99 -9.45 6.68
N TRP A 209 -13.75 -10.14 7.80
CA TRP A 209 -12.43 -10.64 8.15
C TRP A 209 -11.97 -11.80 7.26
N ARG A 210 -12.85 -12.78 6.99
CA ARG A 210 -12.54 -13.90 6.09
C ARG A 210 -12.26 -13.41 4.68
N ASP A 211 -13.05 -12.46 4.20
CA ASP A 211 -12.94 -11.89 2.86
C ASP A 211 -11.69 -11.02 2.72
N ALA A 212 -11.29 -10.28 3.76
CA ALA A 212 -10.07 -9.49 3.74
C ALA A 212 -8.81 -10.35 3.56
N ARG A 213 -8.81 -11.62 4.00
CA ARG A 213 -7.60 -12.45 4.02
C ARG A 213 -7.00 -12.72 2.65
N ILE A 214 -7.83 -12.92 1.63
CA ILE A 214 -7.34 -13.22 0.26
C ILE A 214 -6.63 -12.02 -0.37
N THR A 215 -6.90 -10.80 0.11
CA THR A 215 -6.36 -9.57 -0.47
C THR A 215 -4.84 -9.46 -0.40
N ARG A 216 -4.24 -10.14 0.59
CA ARG A 216 -2.79 -10.22 0.78
C ARG A 216 -2.11 -11.25 -0.13
N ILE A 217 -2.89 -12.03 -0.88
CA ILE A 217 -2.42 -13.17 -1.69
C ILE A 217 -2.58 -12.90 -3.19
N TYR A 218 -3.78 -12.56 -3.65
CA TYR A 218 -4.01 -12.29 -5.08
C TYR A 218 -3.38 -10.95 -5.51
N GLU A 219 -3.36 -10.67 -6.82
CA GLU A 219 -2.62 -9.55 -7.41
C GLU A 219 -1.10 -9.58 -7.09
N GLY A 220 -0.59 -10.81 -6.96
CA GLY A 220 0.73 -11.14 -6.40
C GLY A 220 0.74 -11.04 -4.88
N THR A 221 1.42 -11.96 -4.19
CA THR A 221 1.47 -11.91 -2.72
C THR A 221 2.11 -10.60 -2.23
N ASN A 222 1.86 -10.22 -0.98
CA ASN A 222 2.46 -9.01 -0.44
C ASN A 222 3.99 -9.06 -0.43
N GLU A 223 4.58 -10.24 -0.26
CA GLU A 223 6.04 -10.46 -0.33
C GLU A 223 6.56 -10.16 -1.74
N ILE A 224 5.91 -10.69 -2.78
CA ILE A 224 6.28 -10.42 -4.17
C ILE A 224 6.15 -8.94 -4.51
N ASN A 225 5.08 -8.27 -4.04
CA ASN A 225 4.91 -6.84 -4.26
C ASN A 225 6.00 -6.01 -3.56
N ARG A 226 6.39 -6.37 -2.32
CA ARG A 226 7.49 -5.71 -1.60
C ARG A 226 8.84 -5.91 -2.30
N LEU A 227 9.14 -7.12 -2.78
CA LEU A 227 10.38 -7.36 -3.54
C LEU A 227 10.40 -6.55 -4.83
N LEU A 228 9.25 -6.44 -5.50
CA LEU A 228 9.08 -5.74 -6.76
C LEU A 228 9.28 -4.21 -6.62
N THR A 229 8.80 -3.57 -5.56
CA THR A 229 8.94 -2.10 -5.40
C THR A 229 10.41 -1.67 -5.38
N VAL A 230 11.23 -2.35 -4.58
CA VAL A 230 12.67 -2.06 -4.48
C VAL A 230 13.39 -2.49 -5.76
N GLY A 231 13.10 -3.67 -6.31
CA GLY A 231 13.73 -4.15 -7.54
C GLY A 231 13.46 -3.24 -8.75
N MET A 232 12.23 -2.74 -8.90
CA MET A 232 11.88 -1.78 -9.96
C MET A 232 12.58 -0.44 -9.79
N LEU A 233 12.68 0.05 -8.55
CA LEU A 233 13.37 1.30 -8.26
C LEU A 233 14.86 1.23 -8.64
N LEU A 234 15.54 0.13 -8.28
CA LEU A 234 16.93 -0.11 -8.67
C LEU A 234 17.08 -0.22 -10.18
N LYS A 235 16.16 -0.90 -10.85
CA LYS A 235 16.17 -1.03 -12.31
C LYS A 235 16.02 0.33 -13.01
N LYS A 236 15.13 1.20 -12.51
CA LYS A 236 14.99 2.58 -12.99
C LYS A 236 16.29 3.37 -12.78
N ALA A 237 16.95 3.20 -11.62
CA ALA A 237 18.23 3.85 -11.37
C ALA A 237 19.37 3.37 -12.27
N MET A 238 19.48 2.06 -12.51
CA MET A 238 20.47 1.48 -13.43
C MET A 238 20.28 1.94 -14.88
N LYS A 239 19.04 2.23 -15.28
CA LYS A 239 18.73 2.80 -16.60
C LYS A 239 18.97 4.30 -16.72
N GLY A 240 19.18 4.99 -15.59
CA GLY A 240 19.27 6.44 -15.55
C GLY A 240 17.92 7.15 -15.53
N ASP A 241 16.81 6.43 -15.34
CA ASP A 241 15.46 7.02 -15.25
C ASP A 241 15.28 7.80 -13.93
N ILE A 242 15.99 7.39 -12.87
CA ILE A 242 15.96 8.02 -11.53
C ILE A 242 17.37 8.05 -10.95
N ASP A 243 17.84 9.22 -10.51
CA ASP A 243 19.10 9.32 -9.76
C ASP A 243 18.92 8.95 -8.28
N LEU A 244 19.43 7.77 -7.90
CA LEU A 244 19.47 7.33 -6.50
C LEU A 244 20.87 7.40 -5.88
N ILE A 245 21.92 7.43 -6.71
CA ILE A 245 23.29 7.32 -6.24
C ILE A 245 23.72 8.65 -5.64
N THR A 246 23.48 9.76 -6.34
CA THR A 246 23.90 11.09 -5.87
C THR A 246 23.28 11.43 -4.52
N PRO A 247 21.94 11.31 -4.32
CA PRO A 247 21.33 11.60 -3.03
C PRO A 247 21.82 10.66 -1.91
N ALA A 248 22.03 9.37 -2.22
CA ALA A 248 22.55 8.42 -1.24
C ALA A 248 23.99 8.75 -0.81
N THR A 249 24.85 9.14 -1.76
CA THR A 249 26.23 9.58 -1.47
C THR A 249 26.24 10.85 -0.62
N GLU A 250 25.42 11.84 -0.96
CA GLU A 250 25.27 13.07 -0.17
C GLU A 250 24.83 12.78 1.28
N ILE A 251 23.88 11.85 1.45
CA ILE A 251 23.45 11.43 2.79
C ILE A 251 24.61 10.77 3.54
N GLY A 252 25.34 9.85 2.91
CA GLY A 252 26.53 9.22 3.51
C GLY A 252 27.56 10.24 3.99
N ASN A 253 27.86 11.25 3.17
CA ASN A 253 28.76 12.35 3.53
C ASN A 253 28.20 13.18 4.70
N SER A 254 26.90 13.44 4.71
CA SER A 254 26.23 14.22 5.77
C SER A 254 26.27 13.55 7.15
N LEU A 255 26.48 12.23 7.21
CA LEU A 255 26.62 11.49 8.47
C LEU A 255 27.99 11.68 9.12
N MET A 256 29.02 12.01 8.34
CA MET A 256 30.37 12.31 8.84
C MET A 256 30.50 13.75 9.36
N GLY A 257 29.57 14.63 8.98
CA GLY A 257 29.54 16.03 9.40
C GLY A 257 28.91 16.26 10.77
N ILE A 258 29.24 17.41 11.36
CA ILE A 258 28.60 17.86 12.60
C ILE A 258 27.13 18.20 12.30
N PRO A 259 26.15 17.64 13.03
CA PRO A 259 24.75 18.01 12.87
C PRO A 259 24.56 19.51 13.18
N SER A 260 23.76 20.21 12.38
CA SER A 260 23.24 21.51 12.81
C SER A 260 22.39 21.31 14.08
N PHE A 261 22.60 22.20 15.05
CA PHE A 261 21.81 22.30 16.28
C PHE A 261 20.69 23.33 16.17
N ASP A 262 20.59 24.00 15.02
CA ASP A 262 19.53 24.97 14.76
C ASP A 262 18.20 24.22 14.71
N THR A 263 17.25 24.72 15.48
CA THR A 263 15.88 24.23 15.43
C THR A 263 15.17 24.97 14.32
N PRO A 264 14.72 24.29 13.24
CA PRO A 264 13.96 24.96 12.20
C PRO A 264 12.69 25.57 12.78
N ASP A 265 12.25 26.68 12.20
CA ASP A 265 10.94 27.23 12.53
C ASP A 265 9.85 26.30 11.98
N PHE A 266 8.98 25.82 12.87
CA PHE A 266 7.83 24.98 12.55
C PHE A 266 6.50 25.69 12.86
N SER A 267 6.48 27.02 12.76
CA SER A 267 5.29 27.84 12.96
C SER A 267 4.18 27.59 11.93
N GLU A 268 4.54 27.19 10.70
CA GLU A 268 3.56 26.84 9.66
C GLU A 268 2.92 25.47 9.91
N ILE A 269 1.62 25.36 9.64
CA ILE A 269 0.85 24.12 9.77
C ILE A 269 1.48 23.00 8.94
N LEU A 270 1.68 21.84 9.57
CA LEU A 270 2.27 20.63 9.00
C LEU A 270 3.74 20.80 8.51
N SER A 271 4.42 21.89 8.86
CA SER A 271 5.81 22.13 8.42
C SER A 271 6.79 21.13 9.01
N GLU A 272 6.63 20.77 10.29
CA GLU A 272 7.47 19.75 10.92
C GLU A 272 7.23 18.37 10.30
N GLU A 273 5.98 18.01 10.03
CA GLU A 273 5.63 16.75 9.40
C GLU A 273 6.19 16.64 7.99
N LYS A 274 6.12 17.71 7.19
CA LYS A 274 6.77 17.78 5.86
C LYS A 274 8.28 17.62 5.99
N ALA A 275 8.91 18.25 6.98
CA ALA A 275 10.34 18.07 7.26
C ALA A 275 10.66 16.64 7.70
N MET A 276 9.78 15.99 8.47
CA MET A 276 9.91 14.59 8.85
C MET A 276 9.82 13.67 7.64
N ILE A 277 8.89 13.88 6.70
CA ILE A 277 8.85 13.12 5.44
C ILE A 277 10.19 13.22 4.69
N ALA A 278 10.77 14.43 4.59
CA ALA A 278 12.06 14.62 3.96
C ALA A 278 13.18 13.84 4.69
N LYS A 279 13.17 13.80 6.02
CA LYS A 279 14.11 12.99 6.81
C LYS A 279 13.89 11.48 6.60
N LEU A 280 12.66 11.01 6.54
CA LEU A 280 12.36 9.60 6.32
C LEU A 280 12.78 9.13 4.92
N LYS A 281 12.67 9.99 3.90
CA LYS A 281 13.27 9.76 2.57
C LYS A 281 14.79 9.60 2.65
N LYS A 282 15.47 10.37 3.51
CA LYS A 282 16.91 10.20 3.78
C LYS A 282 17.21 8.86 4.46
N ALA A 283 16.37 8.42 5.40
CA ALA A 283 16.51 7.10 6.01
C ALA A 283 16.39 5.98 4.96
N PHE A 284 15.39 6.06 4.08
CA PHE A 284 15.25 5.14 2.96
C PHE A 284 16.50 5.11 2.08
N LEU A 285 16.93 6.27 1.56
CA LEU A 285 18.09 6.40 0.68
C LEU A 285 19.39 5.93 1.32
N MET A 286 19.58 6.18 2.63
CA MET A 286 20.72 5.67 3.39
C MET A 286 20.76 4.14 3.39
N ILE A 287 19.62 3.50 3.67
CA ILE A 287 19.50 2.04 3.72
C ILE A 287 19.66 1.45 2.31
N SER A 288 18.89 1.93 1.34
CA SER A 288 18.88 1.39 -0.02
C SER A 288 20.19 1.65 -0.74
N GLY A 289 20.78 2.84 -0.57
CA GLY A 289 22.07 3.20 -1.14
C GLY A 289 23.20 2.33 -0.62
N LYS A 290 23.28 2.14 0.71
CA LYS A 290 24.29 1.25 1.30
C LYS A 290 24.09 -0.21 0.89
N SER A 291 22.83 -0.65 0.80
CA SER A 291 22.49 -2.00 0.35
C SER A 291 22.95 -2.24 -1.10
N ALA A 292 22.64 -1.31 -2.01
CA ALA A 292 23.07 -1.38 -3.40
C ALA A 292 24.60 -1.32 -3.53
N GLN A 293 25.27 -0.47 -2.74
CA GLN A 293 26.73 -0.40 -2.73
C GLN A 293 27.37 -1.71 -2.27
N LYS A 294 26.82 -2.36 -1.25
CA LYS A 294 27.38 -3.58 -0.65
C LYS A 294 27.14 -4.83 -1.51
N PHE A 295 25.93 -4.99 -2.02
CA PHE A 295 25.51 -6.24 -2.68
C PHE A 295 25.40 -6.11 -4.21
N GLY A 296 25.33 -4.90 -4.75
CA GLY A 296 25.21 -4.69 -6.20
C GLY A 296 24.03 -5.47 -6.79
N MET A 297 24.32 -6.25 -7.84
CA MET A 297 23.31 -7.12 -8.49
C MET A 297 22.83 -8.27 -7.60
N ASP A 298 23.59 -8.65 -6.57
CA ASP A 298 23.22 -9.75 -5.66
C ASP A 298 22.14 -9.33 -4.64
N LEU A 299 21.79 -8.04 -4.57
CA LEU A 299 20.82 -7.52 -3.59
C LEU A 299 19.46 -8.24 -3.63
N GLU A 300 19.04 -8.72 -4.80
CA GLU A 300 17.79 -9.48 -4.96
C GLU A 300 17.76 -10.80 -4.17
N ASN A 301 18.92 -11.38 -3.88
CA ASN A 301 19.04 -12.60 -3.08
C ASN A 301 18.96 -12.31 -1.57
N HIS A 302 19.10 -11.05 -1.15
CA HIS A 302 18.97 -10.61 0.24
C HIS A 302 17.53 -10.22 0.59
N GLN A 303 16.59 -11.13 0.38
CA GLN A 303 15.15 -10.81 0.43
C GLN A 303 14.69 -10.12 1.72
N GLN A 304 15.18 -10.52 2.91
CA GLN A 304 14.77 -9.89 4.18
C GLN A 304 15.17 -8.41 4.25
N LEU A 305 16.37 -8.07 3.75
CA LEU A 305 16.82 -6.69 3.62
C LEU A 305 15.95 -5.91 2.63
N VAL A 306 15.61 -6.52 1.50
CA VAL A 306 14.73 -5.92 0.49
C VAL A 306 13.34 -5.68 1.06
N LEU A 307 12.79 -6.62 1.83
CA LEU A 307 11.51 -6.48 2.51
C LEU A 307 11.53 -5.33 3.54
N ALA A 308 12.60 -5.20 4.33
CA ALA A 308 12.76 -4.10 5.26
C ALA A 308 12.83 -2.73 4.54
N ALA A 309 13.59 -2.64 3.45
CA ALA A 309 13.65 -1.42 2.63
C ALA A 309 12.29 -1.09 1.97
N ALA A 310 11.56 -2.10 1.50
CA ALA A 310 10.23 -1.95 0.93
C ALA A 310 9.23 -1.40 1.96
N GLU A 311 9.27 -1.88 3.20
CA GLU A 311 8.38 -1.36 4.25
C GLU A 311 8.68 0.10 4.57
N VAL A 312 9.96 0.50 4.61
CA VAL A 312 10.34 1.92 4.76
C VAL A 312 9.77 2.75 3.60
N MET A 313 9.90 2.28 2.36
CA MET A 313 9.35 2.97 1.18
C MET A 313 7.82 3.11 1.26
N ILE A 314 7.11 2.04 1.62
CA ILE A 314 5.66 2.01 1.75
C ILE A 314 5.22 3.05 2.80
N GLU A 315 5.81 3.01 3.99
CA GLU A 315 5.44 3.92 5.08
C GLU A 315 5.73 5.38 4.73
N VAL A 316 6.84 5.67 4.04
CA VAL A 316 7.15 7.02 3.53
C VAL A 316 6.10 7.50 2.54
N TYR A 317 5.76 6.70 1.53
CA TYR A 317 4.81 7.10 0.49
C TYR A 317 3.41 7.33 1.08
N MET A 318 2.96 6.44 1.97
CA MET A 318 1.63 6.52 2.58
C MET A 318 1.54 7.68 3.58
N ALA A 319 2.57 7.91 4.40
CA ALA A 319 2.61 9.04 5.32
C ALA A 319 2.68 10.38 4.57
N GLU A 320 3.50 10.49 3.53
CA GLU A 320 3.54 11.69 2.69
C GLU A 320 2.18 11.98 2.06
N SER A 321 1.53 10.95 1.51
CA SER A 321 0.23 11.12 0.87
C SER A 321 -0.83 11.62 1.87
N ALA A 322 -0.84 11.09 3.09
CA ALA A 322 -1.74 11.55 4.15
C ALA A 322 -1.48 13.03 4.53
N ILE A 323 -0.21 13.42 4.70
CA ILE A 323 0.18 14.79 5.04
C ILE A 323 -0.19 15.76 3.91
N LEU A 324 0.06 15.40 2.65
CA LEU A 324 -0.30 16.22 1.50
C LEU A 324 -1.82 16.36 1.34
N LYS A 325 -2.59 15.30 1.64
CA LYS A 325 -4.06 15.37 1.65
C LYS A 325 -4.53 16.35 2.74
N ALA A 326 -4.01 16.24 3.96
CA ALA A 326 -4.37 17.15 5.06
C ALA A 326 -3.97 18.61 4.76
N ASP A 327 -2.76 18.84 4.24
CA ASP A 327 -2.30 20.17 3.82
C ASP A 327 -3.19 20.77 2.73
N LYS A 328 -3.65 19.96 1.78
CA LYS A 328 -4.61 20.39 0.76
C LYS A 328 -5.95 20.78 1.38
N PHE A 329 -6.45 20.05 2.36
CA PHE A 329 -7.66 20.42 3.11
C PHE A 329 -7.48 21.78 3.77
N VAL A 330 -6.42 21.98 4.57
CA VAL A 330 -6.10 23.25 5.23
C VAL A 330 -6.10 24.42 4.23
N LYS A 331 -5.47 24.25 3.07
CA LYS A 331 -5.40 25.28 2.02
C LYS A 331 -6.75 25.56 1.35
N SER A 332 -7.65 24.59 1.30
CA SER A 332 -8.97 24.72 0.68
C SER A 332 -10.07 25.15 1.65
N THR A 333 -9.84 25.03 2.95
CA THR A 333 -10.80 25.33 4.02
C THR A 333 -10.15 26.25 5.06
N SER A 334 -9.90 25.74 6.27
CA SER A 334 -9.21 26.40 7.38
C SER A 334 -8.56 25.36 8.28
N GLU A 335 -7.62 25.77 9.13
CA GLU A 335 -7.00 24.89 10.13
C GLU A 335 -8.04 24.20 11.02
N LYS A 336 -9.02 24.97 11.49
CA LYS A 336 -10.10 24.47 12.35
C LYS A 336 -10.98 23.45 11.64
N GLU A 337 -11.31 23.67 10.37
CA GLU A 337 -12.12 22.71 9.60
C GLU A 337 -11.35 21.45 9.20
N ALA A 338 -10.02 21.56 9.09
CA ALA A 338 -9.13 20.45 8.76
C ALA A 338 -8.51 19.75 9.98
N GLU A 339 -8.92 20.12 11.20
CA GLU A 339 -8.33 19.64 12.47
C GLU A 339 -8.24 18.12 12.51
N ILE A 340 -9.30 17.43 12.08
CA ILE A 340 -9.35 15.97 12.13
C ILE A 340 -8.46 15.34 11.06
N GLN A 341 -8.39 15.93 9.86
CA GLN A 341 -7.52 15.49 8.78
C GLN A 341 -6.05 15.67 9.16
N ILE A 342 -5.71 16.77 9.83
CA ILE A 342 -4.38 17.00 10.43
C ILE A 342 -4.10 15.89 11.45
N ALA A 343 -5.02 15.64 12.38
CA ALA A 343 -4.81 14.63 13.42
C ALA A 343 -4.65 13.21 12.86
N LEU A 344 -5.43 12.83 11.84
CA LEU A 344 -5.33 11.56 11.13
C LEU A 344 -3.94 11.40 10.48
N ALA A 345 -3.48 12.44 9.79
CA ALA A 345 -2.19 12.42 9.09
C ALA A 345 -1.01 12.38 10.07
N GLN A 346 -1.07 13.16 11.16
CA GLN A 346 -0.06 13.14 12.23
C GLN A 346 -0.01 11.79 12.95
N LEU A 347 -1.16 11.19 13.28
CA LEU A 347 -1.20 9.87 13.92
C LEU A 347 -0.62 8.79 12.97
N ASN A 348 -0.94 8.86 11.68
CA ASN A 348 -0.36 7.95 10.70
C ASN A 348 1.17 8.12 10.60
N LEU A 349 1.67 9.36 10.50
CA LEU A 349 3.10 9.62 10.43
C LEU A 349 3.84 9.19 11.71
N TYR A 350 3.26 9.43 12.89
CA TYR A 350 3.81 8.95 14.16
C TYR A 350 4.01 7.42 14.14
N ASN A 351 2.99 6.66 13.74
CA ASN A 351 3.07 5.20 13.65
C ASN A 351 4.06 4.73 12.56
N ALA A 352 4.12 5.44 11.43
CA ALA A 352 5.05 5.16 10.33
C ALA A 352 6.51 5.31 10.79
N ILE A 353 6.82 6.34 11.59
CA ILE A 353 8.16 6.58 12.14
C ILE A 353 8.62 5.42 13.02
N ASP A 354 7.75 4.89 13.89
CA ASP A 354 8.07 3.74 14.74
C ASP A 354 8.40 2.49 13.91
N LYS A 355 7.61 2.22 12.86
CA LYS A 355 7.89 1.13 11.91
C LYS A 355 9.21 1.34 11.18
N ILE A 356 9.43 2.52 10.61
CA ILE A 356 10.66 2.85 9.86
C ILE A 356 11.89 2.71 10.76
N ASN A 357 11.80 3.11 12.03
CA ASN A 357 12.89 2.93 12.98
C ASN A 357 13.19 1.44 13.22
N ASN A 358 12.16 0.60 13.36
CA ASN A 358 12.34 -0.84 13.54
C ASN A 358 12.98 -1.51 12.32
N PHE A 359 12.37 -1.37 11.14
CA PHE A 359 12.87 -2.00 9.90
C PHE A 359 14.20 -1.40 9.44
N GLY A 360 14.38 -0.08 9.63
CA GLY A 360 15.64 0.58 9.34
C GLY A 360 16.78 0.06 10.22
N LYS A 361 16.52 -0.20 11.50
CA LYS A 361 17.50 -0.77 12.41
C LYS A 361 17.88 -2.19 11.99
N GLU A 362 16.90 -3.03 11.68
CA GLU A 362 17.12 -4.39 11.17
C GLU A 362 18.02 -4.39 9.92
N ALA A 363 17.69 -3.55 8.94
CA ALA A 363 18.48 -3.40 7.72
C ALA A 363 19.91 -2.94 8.01
N ILE A 364 20.10 -1.90 8.83
CA ILE A 364 21.43 -1.36 9.17
C ILE A 364 22.30 -2.40 9.87
N LEU A 365 21.72 -3.14 10.81
CA LEU A 365 22.43 -4.20 11.55
C LEU A 365 22.90 -5.33 10.63
N TYR A 366 22.22 -5.56 9.52
CA TYR A 366 22.60 -6.55 8.52
C TYR A 366 23.65 -6.03 7.50
N ILE A 367 23.54 -4.76 7.08
CA ILE A 367 24.37 -4.22 5.98
C ILE A 367 25.68 -3.59 6.44
N ALA A 368 25.83 -3.19 7.70
CA ALA A 368 27.05 -2.54 8.18
C ALA A 368 27.54 -3.15 9.50
N GLU A 369 28.83 -2.99 9.80
CA GLU A 369 29.46 -3.41 11.06
C GLU A 369 30.35 -2.28 11.62
N GLY A 370 30.78 -2.42 12.88
CA GLY A 370 31.74 -1.50 13.51
C GLY A 370 31.27 -0.04 13.55
N ASP A 371 32.18 0.89 13.26
CA ASP A 371 31.92 2.33 13.34
C ASP A 371 30.93 2.81 12.27
N GLU A 372 30.94 2.20 11.08
CA GLU A 372 29.97 2.50 10.04
C GLU A 372 28.54 2.18 10.49
N GLN A 373 28.34 1.00 11.11
CA GLN A 373 27.04 0.61 11.65
C GLN A 373 26.56 1.60 12.72
N ARG A 374 27.44 1.98 13.65
CA ARG A 374 27.13 2.97 14.70
C ARG A 374 26.71 4.31 14.10
N MET A 375 27.44 4.78 13.10
CA MET A 375 27.14 6.02 12.39
C MET A 375 25.77 5.96 11.68
N MET A 376 25.48 4.87 10.97
CA MET A 376 24.18 4.69 10.30
C MET A 376 23.02 4.61 11.31
N LEU A 377 23.20 3.92 12.44
CA LEU A 377 22.20 3.86 13.51
C LEU A 377 21.93 5.24 14.13
N MET A 378 22.97 6.05 14.32
CA MET A 378 22.82 7.45 14.73
C MET A 378 22.10 8.29 13.66
N GLY A 379 22.41 8.08 12.39
CA GLY A 379 21.71 8.67 11.25
C GLY A 379 20.23 8.34 11.25
N LEU A 380 19.88 7.06 11.39
CA LEU A 380 18.49 6.62 11.49
C LEU A 380 17.78 7.30 12.65
N LYS A 381 18.37 7.30 13.85
CA LYS A 381 17.81 7.99 15.03
C LYS A 381 17.60 9.48 14.79
N ARG A 382 18.49 10.16 14.04
CA ARG A 382 18.32 11.56 13.67
C ARG A 382 17.17 11.75 12.67
N PHE A 383 17.03 10.85 11.71
CA PHE A 383 16.01 10.94 10.67
C PHE A 383 14.61 10.55 11.14
N THR A 384 14.49 9.78 12.23
CA THR A 384 13.22 9.36 12.83
C THR A 384 12.82 10.18 14.06
N ARG A 385 13.54 11.28 14.35
CA ARG A 385 13.28 12.11 15.54
C ARG A 385 12.54 13.41 15.21
N TYR A 386 11.38 13.58 15.84
CA TYR A 386 10.68 14.86 15.99
C TYR A 386 11.47 15.83 16.87
N VAL A 387 11.35 17.11 16.54
CA VAL A 387 11.64 18.21 17.47
C VAL A 387 10.49 18.32 18.45
N ASN A 388 9.25 18.46 17.97
CA ASN A 388 8.05 18.52 18.77
C ASN A 388 7.25 17.22 18.59
N ASN A 389 7.32 16.32 19.57
CA ASN A 389 6.61 15.05 19.47
C ASN A 389 5.09 15.29 19.52
N PRO A 390 4.31 14.74 18.57
CA PRO A 390 2.86 14.75 18.69
C PRO A 390 2.45 13.91 19.90
N ASN A 391 1.30 14.25 20.51
CA ASN A 391 0.72 13.43 21.57
C ASN A 391 -0.27 12.43 20.94
N PRO A 392 0.13 11.16 20.70
CA PRO A 392 -0.71 10.21 19.98
C PRO A 392 -1.99 9.85 20.75
N ILE A 393 -2.02 10.01 22.08
CA ILE A 393 -3.24 9.79 22.87
C ILE A 393 -4.24 10.92 22.62
N ALA A 394 -3.78 12.17 22.59
CA ALA A 394 -4.62 13.32 22.28
C ALA A 394 -5.18 13.24 20.84
N LEU A 395 -4.32 12.91 19.87
CA LEU A 395 -4.75 12.71 18.48
C LEU A 395 -5.83 11.63 18.36
N ARG A 396 -5.64 10.48 19.01
CA ARG A 396 -6.63 9.39 19.01
C ARG A 396 -7.96 9.82 19.60
N LYS A 397 -7.97 10.61 20.67
CA LYS A 397 -9.21 11.09 21.30
C LYS A 397 -10.01 11.96 20.33
N VAL A 398 -9.39 12.97 19.75
CA VAL A 398 -10.05 13.91 18.82
C VAL A 398 -10.62 13.17 17.59
N ILE A 399 -9.85 12.22 17.02
CA ILE A 399 -10.32 11.40 15.90
C ILE A 399 -11.51 10.53 16.31
N ALA A 400 -11.41 9.85 17.45
CA ALA A 400 -12.45 8.95 17.94
C ALA A 400 -13.74 9.69 18.26
N GLU A 401 -13.65 10.83 18.95
CA GLU A 401 -14.79 11.71 19.25
C GLU A 401 -15.53 12.11 17.99
N LYS A 402 -14.80 12.47 16.91
CA LYS A 402 -15.42 12.83 15.64
C LYS A 402 -16.20 11.67 15.03
N VAL A 403 -15.60 10.48 14.87
CA VAL A 403 -16.31 9.35 14.26
C VAL A 403 -17.47 8.86 15.12
N ILE A 404 -17.33 8.89 16.45
CA ILE A 404 -18.40 8.56 17.40
C ILE A 404 -19.58 9.51 17.22
N ALA A 405 -19.32 10.83 17.17
CA ALA A 405 -20.36 11.85 17.01
C ALA A 405 -21.08 11.74 15.67
N GLU A 406 -20.35 11.47 14.58
CA GLU A 406 -20.91 11.29 13.24
C GLU A 406 -21.54 9.90 13.03
N ASN A 407 -21.27 8.97 13.94
CA ASN A 407 -21.70 7.56 13.89
C ASN A 407 -21.30 6.82 12.60
N LYS A 408 -20.16 7.22 11.99
CA LYS A 408 -19.61 6.66 10.74
C LYS A 408 -18.17 7.10 10.49
N TYR A 409 -17.49 6.45 9.54
CA TYR A 409 -16.30 7.04 8.92
C TYR A 409 -16.69 8.24 8.06
N CYS A 410 -16.07 9.41 8.27
CA CYS A 410 -16.55 10.70 7.74
C CYS A 410 -15.46 11.59 7.10
N PHE A 411 -14.37 11.00 6.59
CA PHE A 411 -13.17 11.73 6.12
C PHE A 411 -12.80 11.51 4.65
#